data_AF-A0A7S4FD87-F1
#
_entry.id   AF-A0A7S4FD87-F1
#
_cell.length_a   1.000
_cell.length_b   1.000
_cell.length_c   1.000
_cell.angle_alpha   90.00
_cell.angle_beta   90.00
_cell.angle_gamma   90.00
#
_symmetry.space_group_name_H-M   'P 1'
#
loop_
_entity.id
_entity.type
_entity.pdbx_description
1 polymer ?
#
loop_
_entity_poly.entity_id
_entity_poly.type
_entity_poly.pdbx_seq_one_letter_code
_entity_poly.pdbx_strand_id
1 'polypeptide(L)'
;WRAKPYDLLDTSSSAFDREYLEFNAAVQELELELQSFINQSFESIHSTEHALNLLKRFQAVLKRDSLLDDINSKYLVIFHNYGLDLETVQLLYERHKSNP
;
A
#
# COMPACT_ATOMS: atom_id res chain seq x y z
N TRP A 1 23.01 10.48 5.96
CA TRP A 1 23.50 11.19 4.75
C TRP A 1 24.24 12.50 5.05
N ARG A 2 24.78 12.70 6.26
CA ARG A 2 25.72 13.81 6.56
C ARG A 2 27.13 13.41 6.14
N ALA A 3 27.91 14.42 5.72
CA ALA A 3 29.29 14.38 5.23
C ALA A 3 30.10 13.19 5.76
N LYS A 4 30.35 12.23 4.86
CA LYS A 4 31.17 11.06 5.14
C LYS A 4 32.65 11.40 4.89
N PRO A 5 33.57 10.76 5.62
CA PRO A 5 35.00 11.09 5.57
C PRO A 5 35.74 10.50 4.35
N TYR A 6 35.06 9.79 3.44
CA TYR A 6 35.64 9.23 2.22
C TYR A 6 34.97 9.83 0.98
N ASP A 7 35.75 9.95 -0.10
CA ASP A 7 35.27 10.42 -1.40
C ASP A 7 34.38 9.34 -2.04
N LEU A 8 33.18 9.75 -2.47
CA LEU A 8 32.22 8.88 -3.15
C LEU A 8 32.70 8.48 -4.55
N LEU A 9 33.67 9.21 -5.10
CA LEU A 9 34.24 8.95 -6.42
C LEU A 9 35.57 8.19 -6.35
N ASP A 10 36.05 7.82 -5.16
CA ASP A 10 37.26 7.04 -5.01
C ASP A 10 37.04 5.57 -5.41
N THR A 11 37.34 5.25 -6.66
CA THR A 11 37.25 3.89 -7.22
C THR A 11 38.27 2.92 -6.64
N SER A 12 39.23 3.40 -5.84
CA SER A 12 40.25 2.58 -5.18
C SER A 12 39.71 1.91 -3.91
N SER A 13 38.58 2.40 -3.39
CA SER A 13 38.00 1.98 -2.12
C SER A 13 36.66 1.27 -2.33
N SER A 14 36.50 0.08 -1.76
CA SER A 14 35.23 -0.67 -1.76
C SER A 14 34.25 -0.23 -0.65
N ALA A 15 34.58 0.85 0.09
CA ALA A 15 33.75 1.35 1.18
C ALA A 15 32.37 1.82 0.70
N PHE A 16 32.32 2.47 -0.48
CA PHE A 16 31.07 2.91 -1.09
C PHE A 16 30.19 1.72 -1.48
N ASP A 17 30.74 0.70 -2.12
CA ASP A 17 29.98 -0.49 -2.54
C ASP A 17 29.31 -1.18 -1.35
N ARG A 18 30.03 -1.33 -0.24
CA ARG A 18 29.50 -1.93 0.98
C ARG A 18 28.35 -1.12 1.56
N GLU A 19 28.51 0.20 1.68
CA GLU A 19 27.44 1.05 2.19
C GLU A 19 26.24 1.13 1.24
N TYR A 20 26.48 1.11 -0.06
CA TYR A 20 25.41 1.05 -1.05
C TYR A 20 24.58 -0.22 -0.89
N LEU A 21 25.23 -1.37 -0.64
CA LEU A 21 24.54 -2.63 -0.34
C LEU A 21 23.77 -2.54 0.98
N GLU A 22 24.37 -2.02 2.05
CA GLU A 22 23.68 -1.83 3.35
C GLU A 22 22.48 -0.88 3.24
N PHE A 23 22.63 0.21 2.49
CA PHE A 23 21.53 1.14 2.23
C PHE A 23 20.40 0.48 1.45
N ASN A 24 20.71 -0.28 0.39
CA ASN A 24 19.69 -1.00 -0.35
C ASN A 24 18.97 -2.04 0.52
N ALA A 25 19.70 -2.75 1.38
CA ALA A 25 19.11 -3.70 2.32
C ALA A 25 18.13 -2.99 3.28
N ALA A 26 18.54 -1.86 3.88
CA ALA A 26 17.68 -1.08 4.77
C ALA A 26 16.45 -0.49 4.04
N VAL A 27 16.63 -0.06 2.79
CA VAL A 27 15.54 0.43 1.94
C VAL A 27 14.54 -0.68 1.60
N GLN A 28 15.02 -1.90 1.38
CA GLN A 28 14.18 -3.05 1.10
C GLN A 28 13.43 -3.54 2.34
N GLU A 29 14.08 -3.52 3.51
CA GLU A 29 13.43 -3.80 4.79
C GLU A 29 12.28 -2.82 5.08
N LEU A 30 12.54 -1.51 4.91
CA LEU A 30 11.50 -0.48 5.05
C LEU A 30 10.32 -0.70 4.08
N GLU A 31 10.58 -1.16 2.87
CA GLU A 31 9.55 -1.44 1.89
C GLU A 31 8.66 -2.62 2.30
N LEU A 32 9.25 -3.68 2.86
CA LEU A 32 8.51 -4.82 3.41
C LEU A 32 7.66 -4.42 4.63
N GLU A 33 8.19 -3.58 5.51
CA GLU A 33 7.44 -3.04 6.65
C GLU A 33 6.24 -2.21 6.19
N LEU A 34 6.42 -1.34 5.19
CA LEU A 34 5.34 -0.56 4.60
C LEU A 34 4.28 -1.46 3.96
N GLN A 35 4.69 -2.50 3.23
CA GLN A 35 3.76 -3.45 2.64
C GLN A 35 2.92 -4.17 3.72
N SER A 36 3.57 -4.62 4.80
CA SER A 36 2.88 -5.23 5.96
C SER A 36 1.90 -4.25 6.60
N PHE A 37 2.30 -2.99 6.80
CA PHE A 37 1.45 -1.94 7.36
C PHE A 37 0.23 -1.64 6.47
N ILE A 38 0.42 -1.56 5.15
CA ILE A 38 -0.68 -1.41 4.18
C ILE A 38 -1.66 -2.56 4.36
N ASN A 39 -1.18 -3.81 4.29
CA ASN A 39 -2.03 -4.99 4.42
C ASN A 39 -2.88 -4.98 5.70
N GLN A 40 -2.25 -4.75 6.87
CA GLN A 40 -2.95 -4.67 8.16
C GLN A 40 -4.00 -3.55 8.18
N SER A 41 -3.73 -2.42 7.52
CA SER A 41 -4.68 -1.31 7.45
C SER A 41 -5.93 -1.67 6.63
N PHE A 42 -5.83 -2.62 5.69
CA PHE A 42 -6.98 -3.10 4.91
C PHE A 42 -7.76 -4.25 5.58
N GLU A 43 -7.20 -4.91 6.60
CA GLU A 43 -7.91 -5.97 7.37
C GLU A 43 -9.00 -5.40 8.29
N SER A 44 -8.89 -4.13 8.70
CA SER A 44 -9.79 -3.49 9.68
C SER A 44 -10.85 -2.57 9.06
N ILE A 45 -11.14 -2.73 7.77
CA ILE A 45 -12.05 -1.83 7.05
C ILE A 45 -13.51 -2.18 7.34
N HIS A 46 -14.25 -1.18 7.84
CA HIS A 46 -15.68 -1.31 8.18
C HIS A 46 -16.64 -0.84 7.08
N SER A 47 -16.15 -0.09 6.08
CA SER A 47 -16.98 0.36 4.95
C SER A 47 -16.16 0.54 3.68
N THR A 48 -16.82 0.35 2.53
CA THR A 48 -16.25 0.59 1.20
C THR A 48 -15.71 2.03 1.07
N GLU A 49 -16.42 3.03 1.62
CA GLU A 49 -15.95 4.42 1.60
C GLU A 49 -14.65 4.62 2.38
N HIS A 50 -14.54 4.03 3.57
CA HIS A 50 -13.32 4.08 4.37
C HIS A 50 -12.15 3.43 3.63
N ALA A 51 -12.40 2.28 3.00
CA ALA A 51 -11.44 1.56 2.17
C ALA A 51 -10.86 2.43 1.05
N LEU A 52 -11.74 3.07 0.28
CA LEU A 52 -11.38 3.90 -0.86
C LEU A 52 -10.60 5.16 -0.43
N ASN A 53 -10.99 5.77 0.69
CA ASN A 53 -10.28 6.93 1.23
C ASN A 53 -8.88 6.57 1.71
N LEU A 54 -8.72 5.45 2.41
CA LEU A 54 -7.42 4.96 2.85
C LEU A 54 -6.52 4.64 1.65
N LEU A 55 -7.07 3.99 0.63
CA LEU A 55 -6.36 3.66 -0.60
C LEU A 55 -5.85 4.92 -1.30
N LYS A 56 -6.70 5.94 -1.48
CA LYS A 56 -6.29 7.23 -2.09
C LYS A 56 -5.14 7.89 -1.33
N ARG A 57 -5.13 7.80 0.00
CA ARG A 57 -4.03 8.34 0.83
C ARG A 57 -2.72 7.60 0.54
N PHE A 58 -2.76 6.27 0.44
CA PHE A 58 -1.58 5.49 0.09
C PHE A 58 -1.06 5.80 -1.32
N GLN A 59 -1.94 5.94 -2.32
CA GLN A 59 -1.53 6.34 -3.68
C GLN A 59 -0.89 7.73 -3.75
N ALA A 60 -1.31 8.67 -2.89
CA ALA A 60 -0.72 10.01 -2.86
C ALA A 60 0.71 10.03 -2.29
N VAL A 61 1.02 9.11 -1.37
CA VAL A 61 2.30 9.06 -0.66
C VAL A 61 3.30 8.12 -1.34
N LEU A 62 2.81 7.01 -1.91
CA LEU A 62 3.64 5.95 -2.48
C LEU A 62 3.89 6.21 -3.96
N LYS A 63 5.17 6.29 -4.33
CA LYS A 63 5.62 6.55 -5.71
C LYS A 63 6.48 5.44 -6.30
N ARG A 64 6.73 4.37 -5.54
CA ARG A 64 7.45 3.20 -6.02
C ARG A 64 6.49 2.26 -6.74
N ASP A 65 6.89 1.80 -7.92
CA ASP A 65 6.07 0.94 -8.78
C ASP A 65 5.66 -0.37 -8.08
N SER A 66 6.60 -1.00 -7.35
CA SER A 66 6.36 -2.22 -6.56
C SER A 66 5.23 -2.06 -5.53
N LEU A 67 5.16 -0.92 -4.86
CA LEU A 67 4.11 -0.62 -3.88
C LEU A 67 2.79 -0.21 -4.54
N LEU A 68 2.84 0.41 -5.73
CA LEU A 68 1.65 0.77 -6.49
C LEU A 68 0.90 -0.47 -6.99
N ASP A 69 1.61 -1.52 -7.39
CA ASP A 69 1.00 -2.79 -7.83
C ASP A 69 0.22 -3.49 -6.70
N ASP A 70 0.77 -3.47 -5.47
CA ASP A 70 0.08 -4.01 -4.29
C ASP A 70 -1.20 -3.21 -3.97
N ILE A 71 -1.13 -1.88 -4.05
CA ILE A 71 -2.29 -0.99 -3.87
C ILE A 71 -3.36 -1.22 -4.94
N ASN A 72 -2.95 -1.38 -6.21
CA ASN A 72 -3.87 -1.65 -7.32
C ASN A 72 -4.61 -2.97 -7.11
N SER A 73 -3.94 -3.98 -6.54
CA SER A 73 -4.57 -5.25 -6.19
C SER A 73 -5.65 -5.08 -5.09
N LYS A 74 -5.48 -4.13 -4.15
CA LYS A 74 -6.51 -3.81 -3.15
C LYS A 74 -7.76 -3.18 -3.74
N TYR A 75 -7.68 -2.43 -4.85
CA TYR A 75 -8.87 -1.89 -5.52
C TYR A 75 -9.86 -2.99 -5.91
N LEU A 76 -9.36 -4.09 -6.48
CA LEU A 76 -10.21 -5.19 -6.95
C LEU A 76 -10.99 -5.83 -5.79
N VAL A 77 -10.34 -5.99 -4.64
CA VAL A 77 -10.97 -6.52 -3.42
C VAL A 77 -12.07 -5.59 -2.91
N ILE A 78 -11.81 -4.29 -2.87
CA ILE A 78 -12.80 -3.29 -2.42
C ILE A 78 -14.01 -3.27 -3.36
N PHE A 79 -13.79 -3.30 -4.67
CA PHE A 79 -14.86 -3.33 -5.65
C PHE A 79 -15.70 -4.61 -5.56
N HIS A 80 -15.07 -5.76 -5.31
CA HIS A 80 -15.78 -7.00 -5.08
C HIS A 80 -16.71 -6.91 -3.87
N ASN A 81 -16.19 -6.44 -2.73
CA ASN A 81 -17.00 -6.27 -1.51
C ASN A 81 -18.15 -5.29 -1.72
N TYR A 82 -17.90 -4.18 -2.42
CA TYR A 82 -18.95 -3.23 -2.77
C TYR A 82 -20.05 -3.86 -3.63
N GLY A 83 -19.70 -4.75 -4.56
CA GLY A 83 -20.68 -5.52 -5.34
C GLY A 83 -21.59 -6.38 -4.45
N LEU A 84 -21.03 -7.05 -3.45
CA LEU A 84 -21.79 -7.84 -2.48
C LEU A 84 -22.72 -6.96 -1.60
N ASP A 85 -22.24 -5.78 -1.21
CA ASP A 85 -23.05 -4.80 -0.47
C ASP A 85 -24.26 -4.35 -1.32
N LEU A 86 -24.05 -4.09 -2.62
CA LEU A 86 -25.12 -3.70 -3.53
C LEU A 86 -26.16 -4.81 -3.72
N GLU A 87 -25.74 -6.06 -3.89
CA GLU A 87 -26.66 -7.20 -3.97
C GLU A 87 -27.50 -7.33 -2.69
N THR A 88 -26.86 -7.12 -1.53
CA THR A 88 -27.54 -7.16 -0.23
C THR A 88 -28.61 -6.06 -0.12
N VAL A 89 -28.26 -4.83 -0.51
CA VAL A 89 -29.20 -3.69 -0.51
C VAL A 89 -30.35 -3.93 -1.50
N GLN A 90 -30.07 -4.48 -2.68
CA GLN A 90 -31.09 -4.82 -3.66
C GLN A 90 -32.08 -5.87 -3.14
N LEU A 91 -31.58 -6.94 -2.51
CA LEU A 91 -32.42 -7.97 -1.89
C LEU A 91 -33.28 -7.40 -0.76
N LEU A 92 -32.72 -6.50 0.05
CA LEU A 92 -33.44 -5.84 1.13
C LEU A 92 -34.59 -4.98 0.57
N TYR A 93 -34.31 -4.19 -0.47
CA TYR A 93 -35.29 -3.37 -1.14
C TYR A 93 -36.44 -4.22 -1.70
N GLU A 94 -36.14 -5.25 -2.48
CA GLU A 94 -37.18 -6.11 -3.09
C GLU A 94 -38.05 -6.80 -2.03
N ARG A 95 -37.47 -7.19 -0.89
CA ARG A 95 -38.20 -7.81 0.22
C ARG A 95 -39.18 -6.85 0.90
N HIS A 96 -38.81 -5.59 1.05
CA HIS A 96 -39.59 -4.60 1.81
C HIS A 96 -40.39 -3.63 0.93
N LYS A 97 -40.27 -3.67 -0.41
CA LYS A 97 -40.92 -2.67 -1.28
C LYS A 97 -42.44 -2.57 -1.13
N SER A 98 -43.10 -3.66 -0.75
CA SER A 98 -44.55 -3.71 -0.58
C SER A 98 -45.00 -3.14 0.77
N ASN A 99 -44.11 -3.04 1.76
CA ASN A 99 -44.37 -2.46 3.08
C ASN A 99 -43.04 -1.97 3.71
N PRO A 100 -42.59 -0.75 3.35
CA PRO A 100 -41.24 -0.24 3.61
C PRO A 100 -40.92 0.02 5.08
#